data_AF-A0A968L9S8-F1
#
_entry.id   AF-A0A968L9S8-F1
#
_cell.length_a   1.000
_cell.length_b   1.000
_cell.length_c   1.000
_cell.angle_alpha   90.00
_cell.angle_beta   90.00
_cell.angle_gamma   90.00
#
_symmetry.space_group_name_H-M   'P 1'
#
loop_
_entity.id
_entity.type
_entity.pdbx_description
1 polymer ?
#
loop_
_entity_poly.entity_id
_entity_poly.type
_entity_poly.pdbx_seq_one_letter_code
_entity_poly.pdbx_strand_id
1 'polypeptide(L)'
;MKRVAAMVLFAAACAVCSPAGAAQEQAPVYSNRDIEKYKQLQDPRPAETKRDTREERRLDAREAKNSQERERWCKRASAQKKKIEKAQYDVQSAEKALRHEEEKDFHGGKKSKQLKDKLQLAKRKLANEERDLSDIENEAHRKGIPPGWLRCQVD
;
A
#
# COMPACT_ATOMS: atom_id res chain seq x y z
N MET A 1 21.60 -41.08 -32.33
CA MET A 1 22.81 -40.43 -32.86
C MET A 1 23.21 -39.31 -31.90
N LYS A 2 24.47 -39.36 -31.45
CA LYS A 2 25.37 -38.30 -30.92
C LYS A 2 24.84 -37.21 -29.98
N ARG A 3 25.37 -37.28 -28.74
CA ARG A 3 25.45 -36.29 -27.63
C ARG A 3 26.22 -35.03 -28.04
N VAL A 4 25.99 -33.88 -27.39
CA VAL A 4 27.06 -33.04 -26.81
C VAL A 4 26.51 -32.22 -25.61
N ALA A 5 27.16 -32.39 -24.47
CA ALA A 5 27.07 -31.51 -23.30
C ALA A 5 28.20 -30.45 -23.39
N ALA A 6 27.98 -29.25 -22.86
CA ALA A 6 29.07 -28.29 -22.65
C ALA A 6 28.85 -27.55 -21.32
N MET A 7 29.45 -28.15 -20.29
CA MET A 7 29.85 -27.54 -19.02
C MET A 7 30.92 -26.49 -19.33
N VAL A 8 30.78 -25.26 -18.81
CA VAL A 8 31.91 -24.33 -18.72
C VAL A 8 32.07 -23.94 -17.26
N LEU A 9 32.99 -24.66 -16.61
CA LEU A 9 33.71 -24.25 -15.42
C LEU A 9 34.66 -23.11 -15.81
N PHE A 10 34.65 -22.01 -15.07
CA PHE A 10 35.78 -21.08 -15.06
C PHE A 10 36.34 -21.01 -13.65
N ALA A 11 37.56 -21.54 -13.53
CA ALA A 11 38.36 -21.59 -12.33
C ALA A 11 39.09 -20.26 -12.10
N ALA A 12 39.44 -20.05 -10.83
CA ALA A 12 40.06 -18.89 -10.25
C ALA A 12 41.46 -18.55 -10.79
N ALA A 13 41.79 -17.26 -10.80
CA ALA A 13 43.15 -16.76 -10.76
C ALA A 13 43.29 -15.79 -9.59
N CYS A 14 44.05 -16.21 -8.58
CA CYS A 14 44.51 -15.39 -7.47
C CYS A 14 45.49 -14.33 -7.98
N ALA A 15 45.22 -13.06 -7.70
CA ALA A 15 46.22 -12.01 -7.73
C ALA A 15 46.35 -11.43 -6.32
N VAL A 16 47.50 -11.72 -5.71
CA VAL A 16 47.96 -11.19 -4.43
C VAL A 16 48.38 -9.74 -4.66
N CYS A 17 47.71 -8.78 -4.02
CA CYS A 17 48.25 -7.44 -3.79
C CYS A 17 48.17 -7.13 -2.30
N SER A 18 49.35 -6.97 -1.70
CA SER A 18 49.59 -6.58 -0.32
C SER A 18 48.84 -5.29 0.08
N PRO A 19 48.36 -5.19 1.34
CA PRO A 19 47.83 -3.94 1.86
C PRO A 19 48.97 -2.97 2.17
N ALA A 20 49.11 -1.94 1.34
CA ALA A 20 49.93 -0.78 1.66
C ALA A 20 49.17 0.11 2.66
N GLY A 21 49.74 0.30 3.85
CA GLY A 21 49.54 1.46 4.71
C GLY A 21 48.10 1.77 5.12
N ALA A 22 47.60 1.08 6.15
CA ALA A 22 46.52 1.61 6.97
C ALA A 22 47.05 2.81 7.78
N ALA A 23 47.01 4.00 7.20
CA ALA A 23 46.95 5.22 7.97
C ALA A 23 45.60 5.19 8.71
N GLN A 24 45.62 4.86 10.00
CA GLN A 24 44.50 5.11 10.88
C GLN A 24 44.29 6.63 10.95
N GLU A 25 43.42 7.17 10.10
CA GLU A 25 42.73 8.41 10.40
C GLU A 25 41.96 8.17 11.69
N GLN A 26 42.52 8.63 12.80
CA GLN A 26 41.79 8.71 14.05
C GLN A 26 40.59 9.62 13.79
N ALA A 27 39.39 9.06 13.89
CA ALA A 27 38.16 9.84 13.81
C ALA A 27 38.27 11.01 14.81
N PRO A 28 38.02 12.26 14.40
CA PRO A 28 38.09 13.40 15.29
C PRO A 28 37.20 13.16 16.51
N VAL A 29 37.82 13.11 17.69
CA VAL A 29 37.12 12.93 18.96
C VAL A 29 36.55 14.30 19.34
N TYR A 30 35.28 14.52 19.00
CA TYR A 30 34.55 15.71 19.39
C TYR A 30 34.27 15.67 20.90
N SER A 31 34.70 16.71 21.59
CA SER A 31 34.46 16.90 23.01
C SER A 31 33.04 17.42 23.23
N ASN A 32 32.43 17.12 24.38
CA ASN A 32 31.16 17.74 24.77
C ASN A 32 31.22 19.28 24.80
N ARG A 33 32.44 19.85 24.86
CA ARG A 33 32.68 21.29 24.74
C ARG A 33 32.43 21.83 23.33
N ASP A 34 32.58 21.01 22.29
CA ASP A 34 32.30 21.38 20.90
C ASP A 34 30.79 21.49 20.64
N ILE A 35 29.97 20.76 21.40
CA ILE A 35 28.49 20.83 21.35
C ILE A 35 28.00 22.21 21.84
N GLU A 36 28.66 22.81 22.82
CA GLU A 36 28.27 24.12 23.36
C GLU A 36 28.40 25.24 22.32
N LYS A 37 29.39 25.15 21.43
CA LYS A 37 29.59 26.11 20.33
C LYS A 37 28.40 26.14 19.37
N TYR A 38 27.69 25.02 19.20
CA TYR A 38 26.50 24.93 18.36
C TYR A 38 25.19 25.24 19.10
N LYS A 39 25.18 25.26 20.44
CA LYS A 39 24.00 25.66 21.23
C LYS A 39 23.72 27.17 21.14
N GLN A 40 24.76 28.00 21.02
CA GLN A 40 24.60 29.46 20.93
C GLN A 40 24.06 29.97 19.58
N LEU A 41 24.04 29.13 18.54
CA LEU A 41 23.49 29.47 17.22
C LEU A 41 22.01 29.08 17.06
N GLN A 42 21.38 28.48 18.08
CA GLN A 42 20.01 27.95 17.99
C GLN A 42 18.91 28.94 18.36
N ASP A 43 19.23 30.21 18.64
CA ASP A 43 18.18 31.22 18.88
C ASP A 43 18.31 32.46 17.97
N PRO A 44 18.19 32.34 16.64
CA PRO A 44 17.36 33.30 15.95
C PRO A 44 15.92 32.98 16.36
N ARG A 45 15.43 33.62 17.42
CA ARG A 45 13.99 33.79 17.67
C ARG A 45 13.36 34.03 16.29
N PRO A 46 12.46 33.17 15.80
CA PRO A 46 11.94 33.33 14.45
C PRO A 46 11.36 34.73 14.41
N ALA A 47 11.97 35.60 13.61
CA ALA A 47 11.35 36.86 13.28
C ALA A 47 9.95 36.47 12.82
N GLU A 48 8.91 36.94 13.52
CA GLU A 48 7.53 36.73 13.12
C GLU A 48 7.41 37.30 11.70
N THR A 49 7.65 36.44 10.71
CA THR A 49 7.34 36.73 9.32
C THR A 49 5.85 36.93 9.35
N LYS A 50 5.44 38.20 9.30
CA LYS A 50 4.07 38.62 9.02
C LYS A 50 3.71 37.95 7.69
N ARG A 51 3.20 36.72 7.77
CA ARG A 51 2.62 36.03 6.63
C ARG A 51 1.59 37.00 6.09
N ASP A 52 1.74 37.33 4.82
CA ASP A 52 0.77 38.18 4.15
C ASP A 52 -0.60 37.53 4.38
N THR A 53 -1.53 38.26 5.02
CA THR A 53 -2.86 37.76 5.37
C THR A 53 -3.60 37.25 4.13
N ARG A 54 -3.20 37.71 2.94
CA ARG A 54 -3.66 37.21 1.64
C ARG A 54 -3.15 35.80 1.32
N GLU A 55 -1.91 35.48 1.65
CA GLU A 55 -1.31 34.16 1.46
C GLU A 55 -1.91 33.13 2.42
N GLU A 56 -2.13 33.52 3.68
CA GLU A 56 -2.80 32.69 4.68
C GLU A 56 -4.22 32.29 4.21
N ARG A 57 -5.05 33.26 3.81
CA ARG A 57 -6.38 32.97 3.23
C ARG A 57 -6.35 32.05 2.01
N ARG A 58 -5.27 32.10 1.21
CA ARG A 58 -5.09 31.21 0.04
C ARG A 58 -4.73 29.79 0.46
N LEU A 59 -3.96 29.63 1.53
CA LEU A 59 -3.62 28.32 2.10
C LEU A 59 -4.86 27.67 2.71
N ASP A 60 -5.62 28.40 3.51
CA ASP A 60 -6.87 27.91 4.13
C ASP A 60 -7.87 27.45 3.07
N ALA A 61 -8.04 28.23 1.99
CA ALA A 61 -8.93 27.86 0.89
C ALA A 61 -8.46 26.60 0.13
N ARG A 62 -7.14 26.35 0.04
CA ARG A 62 -6.60 25.12 -0.54
C ARG A 62 -6.80 23.94 0.38
N GLU A 63 -6.59 24.12 1.68
CA GLU A 63 -6.78 23.08 2.68
C GLU A 63 -8.25 22.66 2.77
N ALA A 64 -9.19 23.61 2.76
CA ALA A 64 -10.63 23.34 2.72
C ALA A 64 -11.05 22.56 1.44
N LYS A 65 -10.42 22.84 0.29
CA LYS A 65 -10.67 22.05 -0.93
C LYS A 65 -10.10 20.65 -0.82
N ASN A 66 -8.89 20.51 -0.28
CA ASN A 66 -8.24 19.24 -0.08
C ASN A 66 -8.99 18.35 0.91
N SER A 67 -9.57 18.92 1.97
CA SER A 67 -10.36 18.16 2.94
C SER A 67 -11.65 17.62 2.31
N GLN A 68 -12.37 18.42 1.53
CA GLN A 68 -13.55 17.98 0.78
C GLN A 68 -13.21 16.88 -0.25
N GLU A 69 -12.10 17.04 -0.96
CA GLU A 69 -11.65 16.03 -1.92
C GLU A 69 -11.25 14.73 -1.22
N ARG A 70 -10.50 14.81 -0.10
CA ARG A 70 -10.17 13.67 0.74
C ARG A 70 -11.42 12.93 1.20
N GLU A 71 -12.41 13.65 1.71
CA GLU A 71 -13.66 13.07 2.17
C GLU A 71 -14.41 12.36 1.03
N ARG A 72 -14.47 12.98 -0.16
CA ARG A 72 -15.07 12.39 -1.36
C ARG A 72 -14.40 11.07 -1.73
N TRP A 73 -13.08 11.05 -1.81
CA TRP A 73 -12.32 9.85 -2.15
C TRP A 73 -12.50 8.76 -1.10
N CYS A 74 -12.48 9.14 0.18
CA CYS A 74 -12.71 8.19 1.23
C CYS A 74 -14.11 7.56 1.17
N LYS A 75 -15.15 8.38 1.05
CA LYS A 75 -16.53 7.91 0.97
C LYS A 75 -16.72 6.94 -0.20
N ARG A 76 -16.13 7.26 -1.35
CA ARG A 76 -16.16 6.42 -2.55
C ARG A 76 -15.48 5.06 -2.30
N ALA A 77 -14.27 5.06 -1.78
CA ALA A 77 -13.54 3.82 -1.48
C ALA A 77 -14.24 2.98 -0.39
N SER A 78 -14.76 3.62 0.65
CA SER A 78 -15.46 2.95 1.76
C SER A 78 -16.78 2.33 1.31
N ALA A 79 -17.54 3.03 0.45
CA ALA A 79 -18.75 2.47 -0.15
C ALA A 79 -18.44 1.20 -0.96
N GLN A 80 -17.34 1.21 -1.72
CA GLN A 80 -16.92 0.06 -2.50
C GLN A 80 -16.47 -1.11 -1.61
N LYS A 81 -15.69 -0.84 -0.55
CA LYS A 81 -15.31 -1.85 0.45
C LYS A 81 -16.53 -2.51 1.11
N LYS A 82 -17.58 -1.75 1.44
CA LYS A 82 -18.84 -2.31 1.96
C LYS A 82 -19.54 -3.25 0.97
N LYS A 83 -19.47 -2.96 -0.33
CA LYS A 83 -20.00 -3.87 -1.36
C LYS A 83 -19.19 -5.16 -1.45
N ILE A 84 -17.86 -5.07 -1.36
CA ILE A 84 -16.96 -6.24 -1.29
C ILE A 84 -17.31 -7.10 -0.08
N GLU A 85 -17.42 -6.50 1.11
CA GLU A 85 -17.78 -7.21 2.34
C GLU A 85 -19.14 -7.93 2.20
N LYS A 86 -20.13 -7.25 1.63
CA LYS A 86 -21.43 -7.88 1.32
C LYS A 86 -21.29 -9.03 0.32
N ALA A 87 -20.51 -8.87 -0.75
CA ALA A 87 -20.27 -9.93 -1.72
C ALA A 87 -19.52 -11.12 -1.13
N GLN A 88 -18.57 -10.88 -0.22
CA GLN A 88 -17.89 -11.94 0.54
C GLN A 88 -18.88 -12.71 1.42
N TYR A 89 -19.78 -12.00 2.11
CA TYR A 89 -20.86 -12.63 2.87
C TYR A 89 -21.76 -13.48 1.96
N ASP A 90 -22.16 -12.97 0.80
CA ASP A 90 -22.98 -13.71 -0.18
C ASP A 90 -22.28 -15.02 -0.62
N VAL A 91 -20.96 -14.96 -0.89
CA VAL A 91 -20.14 -16.15 -1.22
C VAL A 91 -20.14 -17.14 -0.06
N GLN A 92 -19.83 -16.70 1.15
CA GLN A 92 -19.77 -17.59 2.32
C GLN A 92 -21.13 -18.24 2.60
N SER A 93 -22.22 -17.50 2.46
CA SER A 93 -23.58 -18.00 2.63
C SER A 93 -23.91 -19.06 1.58
N ALA A 94 -23.58 -18.82 0.31
CA ALA A 94 -23.77 -19.79 -0.77
C ALA A 94 -22.92 -21.05 -0.59
N GLU A 95 -21.67 -20.92 -0.11
CA GLU A 95 -20.81 -22.07 0.19
C GLU A 95 -21.34 -22.91 1.36
N LYS A 96 -21.86 -22.27 2.41
CA LYS A 96 -22.50 -22.97 3.53
C LYS A 96 -23.75 -23.71 3.08
N ALA A 97 -24.60 -23.07 2.27
CA ALA A 97 -25.80 -23.69 1.73
C ALA A 97 -25.48 -24.89 0.82
N LEU A 98 -24.45 -24.76 -0.02
CA LEU A 98 -23.99 -25.87 -0.88
C LEU A 98 -23.48 -27.05 -0.05
N ARG A 99 -22.62 -26.80 0.95
CA ARG A 99 -22.10 -27.85 1.83
C ARG A 99 -23.20 -28.61 2.54
N HIS A 100 -24.15 -27.89 3.13
CA HIS A 100 -25.28 -28.50 3.84
C HIS A 100 -26.21 -29.29 2.91
N GLU A 101 -26.35 -28.90 1.65
CA GLU A 101 -27.09 -29.71 0.67
C GLU A 101 -26.31 -30.95 0.24
N GLU A 102 -24.99 -30.85 0.06
CA GLU A 102 -24.13 -31.98 -0.28
C GLU A 102 -24.05 -33.01 0.86
N GLU A 103 -24.15 -32.57 2.12
CA GLU A 103 -24.26 -33.45 3.30
C GLU A 103 -25.60 -34.20 3.36
N LYS A 104 -26.68 -33.59 2.87
CA LYS A 104 -28.02 -34.20 2.86
C LYS A 104 -28.26 -35.10 1.67
N ASP A 105 -27.85 -34.66 0.49
CA ASP A 105 -28.09 -35.34 -0.78
C ASP A 105 -26.77 -35.90 -1.32
N PHE A 106 -26.48 -37.16 -0.99
CA PHE A 106 -25.32 -37.89 -1.53
C PHE A 106 -25.33 -38.00 -3.08
N HIS A 107 -26.49 -37.82 -3.73
CA HIS A 107 -26.68 -38.10 -5.16
C HIS A 107 -26.70 -36.83 -6.06
N GLY A 108 -26.21 -35.67 -5.59
CA GLY A 108 -25.90 -34.55 -6.48
C GLY A 108 -27.08 -34.06 -7.34
N GLY A 109 -28.23 -33.82 -6.71
CA GLY A 109 -29.48 -33.47 -7.40
C GLY A 109 -29.51 -32.08 -8.06
N LYS A 110 -30.64 -31.76 -8.69
CA LYS A 110 -30.92 -30.47 -9.36
C LYS A 110 -30.67 -29.26 -8.44
N LYS A 111 -30.93 -29.40 -7.13
CA LYS A 111 -30.69 -28.35 -6.13
C LYS A 111 -29.20 -28.05 -5.92
N SER A 112 -28.36 -29.08 -5.82
CA SER A 112 -26.90 -28.92 -5.72
C SER A 112 -26.35 -28.16 -6.94
N LYS A 113 -26.81 -28.49 -8.15
CA LYS A 113 -26.44 -27.74 -9.37
C LYS A 113 -26.83 -26.26 -9.27
N GLN A 114 -28.07 -25.95 -8.86
CA GLN A 114 -28.50 -24.56 -8.67
C GLN A 114 -27.68 -23.81 -7.63
N LEU A 115 -27.27 -24.46 -6.54
CA LEU A 115 -26.42 -23.87 -5.51
C LEU A 115 -24.99 -23.61 -6.03
N LYS A 116 -24.45 -24.50 -6.86
CA LYS A 116 -23.16 -24.30 -7.55
C LYS A 116 -23.20 -23.09 -8.49
N ASP A 117 -24.28 -22.95 -9.27
CA ASP A 117 -24.46 -21.80 -10.15
C ASP A 117 -24.56 -20.49 -9.36
N LYS A 118 -25.31 -20.49 -8.25
CA LYS A 118 -25.39 -19.33 -7.32
C LYS A 118 -24.04 -18.99 -6.71
N LEU A 119 -23.27 -20.00 -6.30
CA LEU A 119 -21.93 -19.80 -5.77
C LEU A 119 -21.00 -19.19 -6.82
N GLN A 120 -21.05 -19.69 -8.06
CA GLN A 120 -20.25 -19.13 -9.16
C GLN A 120 -20.64 -17.67 -9.44
N LEU A 121 -21.94 -17.35 -9.44
CA LEU A 121 -22.43 -15.98 -9.61
C LEU A 121 -21.94 -15.06 -8.48
N ALA A 122 -22.02 -15.51 -7.23
CA ALA A 122 -21.52 -14.76 -6.08
C ALA A 122 -20.01 -14.50 -6.18
N LYS A 123 -19.21 -15.49 -6.59
CA LYS A 123 -17.77 -15.34 -6.82
C LYS A 123 -17.45 -14.34 -7.94
N ARG A 124 -18.18 -14.39 -9.05
CA ARG A 124 -18.04 -13.40 -10.13
C ARG A 124 -18.36 -12.00 -9.67
N LYS A 125 -19.42 -11.84 -8.86
CA LYS A 125 -19.79 -10.54 -8.28
C LYS A 125 -18.67 -10.02 -7.37
N LEU A 126 -18.14 -10.85 -6.47
CA LEU A 126 -17.00 -10.49 -5.62
C LEU A 126 -15.81 -9.99 -6.46
N ALA A 127 -15.41 -10.75 -7.48
CA ALA A 127 -14.29 -10.37 -8.34
C ALA A 127 -14.54 -9.05 -9.10
N ASN A 128 -15.78 -8.76 -9.49
CA ASN A 128 -16.13 -7.48 -10.11
C ASN A 128 -16.03 -6.32 -9.10
N GLU A 129 -16.55 -6.49 -7.89
CA GLU A 129 -16.47 -5.43 -6.87
C GLU A 129 -15.02 -5.15 -6.42
N GLU A 130 -14.17 -6.17 -6.40
CA GLU A 130 -12.71 -6.05 -6.16
C GLU A 130 -12.02 -5.31 -7.32
N ARG A 131 -12.39 -5.60 -8.57
CA ARG A 131 -11.89 -4.86 -9.74
C ARG A 131 -12.29 -3.40 -9.67
N ASP A 132 -13.55 -3.10 -9.35
CA ASP A 132 -14.04 -1.73 -9.22
C ASP A 132 -13.29 -0.96 -8.12
N LEU A 133 -12.89 -1.63 -7.02
CA LEU A 133 -12.02 -1.01 -6.01
C LEU A 133 -10.64 -0.70 -6.57
N SER A 134 -10.03 -1.64 -7.32
CA SER A 134 -8.75 -1.41 -7.98
C SER A 134 -8.82 -0.27 -8.98
N ASP A 135 -9.94 -0.13 -9.72
CA ASP A 135 -10.16 0.98 -10.64
C ASP A 135 -10.24 2.33 -9.92
N ILE A 136 -10.87 2.38 -8.73
CA ILE A 136 -10.89 3.57 -7.87
C ILE A 136 -9.46 3.92 -7.41
N GLU A 137 -8.67 2.93 -6.98
CA GLU A 137 -7.28 3.13 -6.55
C GLU A 137 -6.40 3.65 -7.69
N ASN A 138 -6.55 3.06 -8.88
CA ASN A 138 -5.85 3.49 -10.09
C ASN A 138 -6.29 4.89 -10.54
N GLU A 139 -7.57 5.24 -10.43
CA GLU A 139 -8.07 6.59 -10.71
C GLU A 139 -7.49 7.62 -9.72
N ALA A 140 -7.45 7.27 -8.43
CA ALA A 140 -6.87 8.12 -7.39
C ALA A 140 -5.37 8.35 -7.65
N HIS A 141 -4.63 7.28 -7.95
CA HIS A 141 -3.20 7.37 -8.25
C HIS A 141 -2.91 8.23 -9.49
N ARG A 142 -3.69 8.07 -10.57
CA ARG A 142 -3.59 8.92 -11.77
C ARG A 142 -3.84 10.40 -11.49
N LYS A 143 -4.62 10.73 -10.45
CA LYS A 143 -4.91 12.09 -10.01
C LYS A 143 -3.93 12.63 -8.95
N GLY A 144 -2.87 11.88 -8.63
CA GLY A 144 -1.91 12.26 -7.60
C GLY A 144 -2.46 12.20 -6.17
N ILE A 145 -3.57 11.48 -5.96
CA ILE A 145 -4.20 11.36 -4.66
C ILE A 145 -3.43 10.33 -3.81
N PRO A 146 -3.00 10.68 -2.58
CA PRO A 146 -2.30 9.74 -1.72
C PRO A 146 -3.17 8.54 -1.32
N PRO A 147 -2.61 7.32 -1.19
CA PRO A 147 -3.39 6.12 -0.82
C PRO A 147 -4.04 6.23 0.56
N GLY A 148 -3.47 7.05 1.47
CA GLY A 148 -4.05 7.33 2.78
C GLY A 148 -5.43 8.00 2.69
N TRP A 149 -5.73 8.74 1.62
CA TRP A 149 -7.03 9.42 1.46
C TRP A 149 -8.17 8.45 1.14
N LEU A 150 -7.86 7.22 0.72
CA LEU A 150 -8.86 6.16 0.47
C LEU A 150 -9.25 5.40 1.75
N ARG A 151 -8.69 5.80 2.90
CA ARG A 151 -9.01 5.27 4.23
C ARG A 151 -9.63 6.39 5.05
N CYS A 152 -10.80 6.14 5.64
CA CYS A 152 -11.44 7.15 6.47
C CYS A 152 -10.76 7.02 7.82
N GLN A 153 -9.98 8.04 8.18
CA GLN A 153 -9.62 8.21 9.58
C GLN A 153 -10.93 8.63 10.27
N VAL A 154 -11.38 7.77 11.19
CA VAL A 154 -12.39 8.17 12.15
C VAL A 154 -11.60 8.96 13.18
N ASP A 155 -11.78 10.29 13.16
CA ASP A 155 -11.32 11.14 14.25
C ASP A 155 -12.10 10.83 15.53
#